data_AF-A0A951EA84-F1
#
_entry.id   AF-A0A951EA84-F1
#
_cell.length_a   1.000
_cell.length_b   1.000
_cell.length_c   1.000
_cell.angle_alpha   90.00
_cell.angle_beta   90.00
_cell.angle_gamma   90.00
#
_symmetry.space_group_name_H-M   'P 1'
#
loop_
_entity.id
_entity.type
_entity.pdbx_description
1 polymer ?
#
loop_
_entity_poly.entity_id
_entity_poly.type
_entity_poly.pdbx_seq_one_letter_code
_entity_poly.pdbx_strand_id
1 'polypeptide(L)'
;MTPTSAVPPHVVDQIVTRAGRPDFDRWADQVIRCGHCAHPVRLRGQVEHRTATGRQVTYSTDGEPDRVLLIRCGNRRAAVCPSCSYEYAGDMWQLLYAGAAGGRKGVPESIRSHPLVFATLTAPGFGPVHTTRADRTGPARCRPTLGKPKLCPHGRPTWCTAIHAEDDPRLGQPLCPDCYDYPAHVA
;
A
#
# COMPACT_ATOMS: atom_id res chain seq x y z
N MET A 1 -19.16 27.99 -11.65
CA MET A 1 -17.91 28.20 -12.40
C MET A 1 -16.77 28.11 -11.41
N THR A 2 -16.09 26.98 -11.35
CA THR A 2 -14.90 26.80 -10.50
C THR A 2 -13.81 27.72 -11.05
N PRO A 3 -13.19 28.60 -10.24
CA PRO A 3 -12.17 29.50 -10.75
C PRO A 3 -11.02 28.67 -11.32
N THR A 4 -10.71 28.89 -12.59
CA THR A 4 -9.51 28.35 -13.24
C THR A 4 -8.31 28.96 -12.53
N SER A 5 -7.75 28.22 -11.57
CA SER A 5 -6.53 28.65 -10.90
C SER A 5 -5.44 28.78 -11.96
N ALA A 6 -4.86 29.98 -12.09
CA ALA A 6 -3.82 30.24 -13.08
C ALA A 6 -2.63 29.30 -12.83
N VAL A 7 -2.13 28.67 -13.89
CA VAL A 7 -0.96 27.79 -13.81
C VAL A 7 0.26 28.65 -13.42
N PRO A 8 1.01 28.31 -12.37
CA PRO A 8 2.16 29.11 -11.94
C PRO A 8 3.22 29.25 -13.05
N PRO A 9 3.91 30.40 -13.18
CA PRO A 9 4.88 30.62 -14.26
C PRO A 9 5.99 29.55 -14.35
N HIS A 10 6.48 29.06 -13.21
CA HIS A 10 7.49 27.99 -13.19
C HIS A 10 6.95 26.66 -13.74
N VAL A 11 5.65 26.39 -13.60
CA VAL A 11 5.02 25.20 -14.18
C VAL A 11 4.92 25.36 -15.69
N VAL A 12 4.58 26.55 -16.18
CA VAL A 12 4.57 26.85 -17.62
C VAL A 12 5.96 26.65 -18.22
N ASP A 13 7.00 27.16 -17.58
CA ASP A 13 8.39 26.98 -18.00
C ASP A 13 8.81 25.49 -18.05
N GLN A 14 8.42 24.71 -17.03
CA GLN A 14 8.64 23.26 -17.02
C GLN A 14 7.90 22.54 -18.16
N ILE A 15 6.67 22.95 -18.47
CA ILE A 15 5.88 22.40 -19.59
C ILE A 15 6.57 22.71 -20.92
N VAL A 16 6.95 23.96 -21.16
CA VAL A 16 7.64 24.39 -22.38
C VAL A 16 8.97 23.66 -22.53
N THR A 17 9.75 23.58 -21.44
CA THR A 17 11.02 22.85 -21.42
C THR A 17 10.83 21.37 -21.77
N ARG A 18 9.81 20.70 -21.21
CA ARG A 18 9.50 19.29 -21.56
C ARG A 18 9.10 19.16 -23.02
N ALA A 19 8.19 20.02 -23.49
CA ALA A 19 7.66 20.00 -24.85
C ALA A 19 8.75 20.25 -25.92
N GLY A 20 9.78 21.02 -25.58
CA GLY A 20 10.90 21.30 -26.48
C GLY A 20 11.98 20.22 -26.56
N ARG A 21 11.90 19.13 -25.77
CA ARG A 21 12.93 18.09 -25.79
C ARG A 21 12.77 17.13 -26.98
N PRO A 22 13.87 16.64 -27.59
CA PRO A 22 13.82 15.65 -28.67
C PRO A 22 13.14 14.32 -28.29
N ASP A 23 13.12 13.98 -27.00
CA ASP A 23 12.53 12.75 -26.46
C ASP A 23 11.07 12.92 -25.99
N PHE A 24 10.41 14.04 -26.35
CA PHE A 24 9.06 14.38 -25.90
C PHE A 24 8.01 13.32 -26.28
N ASP A 25 7.98 12.87 -27.53
CA ASP A 25 6.97 11.90 -27.98
C ASP A 25 7.08 10.58 -27.21
N ARG A 26 8.33 10.11 -27.00
CA ARG A 26 8.59 8.91 -26.20
C ARG A 26 8.16 9.10 -24.74
N TRP A 27 8.35 10.29 -24.18
CA TRP A 27 7.89 10.62 -22.83
C TRP A 27 6.36 10.66 -22.76
N ALA A 28 5.69 11.25 -23.74
CA ALA A 28 4.23 11.32 -23.82
C ALA A 28 3.62 9.92 -23.91
N ASP A 29 4.21 9.03 -24.71
CA ASP A 29 3.84 7.61 -24.77
C ASP A 29 3.92 6.92 -23.40
N GLN A 30 4.98 7.20 -22.63
CA GLN A 30 5.09 6.66 -21.27
C GLN A 30 3.99 7.20 -20.34
N VAL A 31 3.67 8.50 -20.41
CA VAL A 31 2.60 9.11 -19.62
C VAL A 31 1.24 8.48 -19.96
N ILE A 32 0.96 8.28 -21.25
CA ILE A 32 -0.27 7.63 -21.74
C ILE A 32 -0.33 6.18 -21.28
N ARG A 33 0.75 5.40 -21.41
CA ARG A 33 0.81 4.00 -20.96
C ARG A 33 0.70 3.87 -19.44
N CYS A 34 1.19 4.87 -18.70
CA CYS A 34 0.99 5.00 -17.27
C CYS A 34 -0.44 5.48 -16.92
N GLY A 35 -1.29 5.71 -17.92
CA GLY A 35 -2.68 6.11 -17.79
C GLY A 35 -2.85 7.49 -17.17
N HIS A 36 -1.91 8.41 -17.39
CA HIS A 36 -1.91 9.75 -16.78
C HIS A 36 -1.95 9.70 -15.24
N CYS A 37 -1.19 8.76 -14.65
CA CYS A 37 -1.01 8.70 -13.20
C CYS A 37 -0.46 10.05 -12.69
N ALA A 38 -1.07 10.61 -11.64
CA ALA A 38 -0.63 11.88 -11.06
C ALA A 38 0.70 11.76 -10.28
N HIS A 39 1.01 10.56 -9.78
CA HIS A 39 2.18 10.28 -8.94
C HIS A 39 2.89 8.99 -9.38
N PRO A 40 3.34 8.88 -10.65
CA PRO A 40 3.87 7.64 -11.19
C PRO A 40 5.12 7.20 -10.41
N VAL A 41 5.25 5.89 -10.17
CA VAL A 41 6.49 5.31 -9.66
C VAL A 41 7.50 5.29 -10.80
N ARG A 42 8.71 5.76 -10.53
CA ARG A 42 9.80 5.86 -11.51
C ARG A 42 10.77 4.70 -11.29
N LEU A 43 10.80 3.76 -12.22
CA LEU A 43 11.71 2.63 -12.18
C LEU A 43 12.96 2.91 -12.99
N ARG A 44 14.11 2.43 -12.50
CA ARG A 44 15.38 2.40 -13.22
C ARG A 44 15.88 0.96 -13.25
N GLY A 45 16.31 0.49 -14.41
CA GLY A 45 16.86 -0.86 -14.54
C GLY A 45 16.70 -1.44 -15.93
N GLN A 46 16.86 -2.76 -16.00
CA GLN A 46 16.81 -3.53 -17.22
C GLN A 46 15.94 -4.77 -17.02
N VAL A 47 15.27 -5.20 -18.08
CA VAL A 47 14.60 -6.51 -18.12
C VAL A 47 15.53 -7.48 -18.81
N GLU A 48 15.76 -8.60 -18.16
CA GLU A 48 16.67 -9.62 -18.61
C GLU A 48 15.96 -10.98 -18.61
N HIS A 49 16.02 -11.66 -19.74
CA HIS A 49 15.54 -13.02 -19.87
C HIS A 49 16.74 -13.96 -19.69
N ARG A 50 16.63 -14.86 -18.70
CA ARG A 50 17.60 -15.96 -18.50
C ARG A 50 17.01 -17.23 -19.12
N THR A 51 17.74 -17.80 -20.06
CA THR A 51 17.41 -19.08 -20.71
C THR A 51 18.51 -20.09 -20.45
N ALA A 52 18.28 -21.35 -20.83
CA ALA A 52 19.31 -22.39 -20.77
C ALA A 52 20.57 -22.05 -21.61
N THR A 53 20.42 -21.21 -22.63
CA THR A 53 21.50 -20.79 -23.55
C THR A 53 22.21 -19.51 -23.13
N GLY A 54 21.77 -18.85 -22.05
CA GLY A 54 22.42 -17.66 -21.52
C GLY A 54 21.46 -16.58 -21.10
N ARG A 55 21.89 -15.33 -21.29
CA ARG A 55 21.28 -14.14 -20.68
C ARG A 55 21.13 -13.06 -21.72
N GLN A 56 19.89 -12.59 -21.93
CA GLN A 56 19.58 -11.57 -22.93
C GLN A 56 18.84 -10.41 -22.28
N VAL A 57 19.38 -9.20 -22.40
CA VAL A 57 18.69 -7.97 -22.03
C VAL A 57 17.67 -7.64 -23.11
N THR A 58 16.39 -7.58 -22.73
CA THR A 58 15.27 -7.30 -23.64
C THR A 58 14.78 -5.85 -23.55
N TYR A 59 15.11 -5.16 -22.45
CA TYR A 59 14.74 -3.77 -22.22
C TYR A 59 15.73 -3.08 -21.27
N SER A 60 16.01 -1.80 -21.47
CA SER A 60 16.77 -0.97 -20.54
C SER A 60 16.14 0.42 -20.44
N THR A 61 16.06 0.97 -19.23
CA THR A 61 15.65 2.37 -19.03
C THR A 61 16.71 3.37 -19.49
N ASP A 62 17.94 2.96 -19.83
CA ASP A 62 19.01 3.90 -20.22
C ASP A 62 18.66 4.72 -21.48
N GLY A 63 17.86 4.12 -22.38
CA GLY A 63 17.36 4.79 -23.59
C GLY A 63 16.04 5.53 -23.41
N GLU A 64 15.48 5.53 -22.19
CA GLU A 64 14.20 6.18 -21.91
C GLU A 64 14.38 7.66 -21.53
N PRO A 65 13.35 8.50 -21.74
CA PRO A 65 13.28 9.83 -21.17
C PRO A 65 13.56 9.81 -19.66
N ASP A 66 14.47 10.68 -19.23
CA ASP A 66 14.94 10.79 -17.83
C ASP A 66 15.58 9.50 -17.27
N ARG A 67 15.88 8.54 -18.14
CA ARG A 67 16.37 7.18 -17.85
C ARG A 67 15.45 6.40 -16.91
N VAL A 68 14.13 6.57 -17.05
CA VAL A 68 13.12 5.91 -16.21
C VAL A 68 12.00 5.29 -17.03
N LEU A 69 11.38 4.25 -16.46
CA LEU A 69 10.07 3.76 -16.85
C LEU A 69 9.02 4.26 -15.85
N LEU A 70 7.96 4.88 -16.34
CA LEU A 70 6.81 5.28 -15.52
C LEU A 70 5.82 4.13 -15.37
N ILE A 71 5.53 3.75 -14.12
CA ILE A 71 4.44 2.82 -13.80
C ILE A 71 3.41 3.47 -12.87
N ARG A 72 2.18 2.96 -12.91
CA ARG A 72 1.07 3.45 -12.10
C ARG A 72 1.35 3.29 -10.61
N CYS A 73 0.97 4.27 -9.81
CA CYS A 73 1.15 4.23 -8.35
C CYS A 73 0.21 3.28 -7.61
N GLY A 74 -0.89 2.86 -8.24
CA GLY A 74 -1.89 1.97 -7.61
C GLY A 74 -2.64 2.58 -6.42
N ASN A 75 -2.49 3.89 -6.16
CA ASN A 75 -3.17 4.53 -5.03
C ASN A 75 -4.68 4.60 -5.27
N ARG A 76 -5.44 4.06 -4.32
CA ARG A 76 -6.89 3.89 -4.39
C ARG A 76 -7.67 5.14 -3.94
N ARG A 77 -6.98 6.19 -3.47
CA ARG A 77 -7.60 7.43 -3.01
C ARG A 77 -7.64 8.44 -4.14
N ALA A 78 -8.84 8.83 -4.57
CA ALA A 78 -9.04 9.84 -5.62
C ALA A 78 -8.34 11.17 -5.29
N ALA A 79 -8.30 11.56 -4.02
CA ALA A 79 -7.59 12.76 -3.56
C ALA A 79 -6.07 12.70 -3.76
N VAL A 80 -5.48 11.50 -3.84
CA VAL A 80 -4.04 11.33 -4.11
C VAL A 80 -3.79 11.06 -5.59
N CYS A 81 -4.57 10.21 -6.25
CA CYS A 81 -4.40 9.94 -7.67
C CYS A 81 -5.76 9.65 -8.34
N PRO A 82 -6.36 10.63 -9.03
CA PRO A 82 -7.66 10.46 -9.69
C PRO A 82 -7.65 9.31 -10.71
N SER A 83 -6.61 9.24 -11.56
CA SER A 83 -6.47 8.21 -12.60
C SER A 83 -6.41 6.78 -12.04
N CYS A 84 -5.51 6.52 -11.08
CA CYS A 84 -5.38 5.17 -10.51
C CYS A 84 -6.61 4.77 -9.68
N SER A 85 -7.21 5.73 -8.97
CA SER A 85 -8.42 5.49 -8.21
C SER A 85 -9.62 5.16 -9.10
N TYR A 86 -9.73 5.79 -10.28
CA TYR A 86 -10.81 5.54 -11.23
C TYR A 86 -10.76 4.11 -11.78
N GLU A 87 -9.61 3.66 -12.28
CA GLU A 87 -9.45 2.28 -12.74
C GLU A 87 -9.76 1.27 -11.63
N TYR A 88 -9.24 1.50 -10.43
CA TYR A 88 -9.52 0.64 -9.28
C TYR A 88 -11.02 0.55 -8.97
N ALA A 89 -11.72 1.68 -9.00
CA ALA A 89 -13.17 1.71 -8.78
C ALA A 89 -13.92 0.93 -9.87
N GLY A 90 -13.51 1.06 -11.14
CA GLY A 90 -14.06 0.29 -12.26
C GLY A 90 -13.85 -1.22 -12.10
N ASP A 91 -12.63 -1.64 -11.77
CA ASP A 91 -12.30 -3.05 -11.51
C ASP A 91 -13.13 -3.62 -10.34
N MET A 92 -13.21 -2.86 -9.24
CA MET A 92 -14.01 -3.25 -8.08
C MET A 92 -15.50 -3.34 -8.41
N TRP A 93 -16.04 -2.41 -9.20
CA TRP A 93 -17.44 -2.47 -9.64
C TRP A 93 -17.71 -3.75 -10.42
N GLN A 94 -16.80 -4.13 -11.32
CA GLN A 94 -16.94 -5.34 -12.11
C GLN A 94 -16.93 -6.60 -11.24
N LEU A 95 -16.09 -6.65 -10.20
CA LEU A 95 -16.06 -7.74 -9.23
C LEU A 95 -17.35 -7.78 -8.39
N LEU A 96 -17.71 -6.65 -7.78
CA LEU A 96 -18.87 -6.55 -6.88
C LEU A 96 -20.17 -6.88 -7.60
N TYR A 97 -20.42 -6.30 -8.77
CA TYR A 97 -21.67 -6.60 -9.47
C TYR A 97 -21.70 -8.05 -9.97
N ALA A 98 -20.56 -8.66 -10.36
CA ALA A 98 -20.57 -10.07 -10.73
C ALA A 98 -20.98 -10.95 -9.55
N GLY A 99 -20.46 -10.66 -8.35
CA GLY A 99 -20.79 -11.38 -7.12
C GLY A 99 -22.14 -11.00 -6.49
N ALA A 100 -22.74 -9.86 -6.86
CA ALA A 100 -24.01 -9.41 -6.31
C ALA A 100 -25.20 -9.80 -7.20
N ALA A 101 -25.08 -9.57 -8.51
CA ALA A 101 -26.15 -9.83 -9.47
C ALA A 101 -26.10 -11.26 -10.04
N GLY A 102 -24.92 -11.87 -10.12
CA GLY A 102 -24.72 -13.13 -10.85
C GLY A 102 -24.78 -12.94 -12.38
N GLY A 103 -24.87 -14.05 -13.11
CA GLY A 103 -25.13 -14.08 -14.56
C GLY A 103 -23.95 -13.69 -15.46
N ARG A 104 -22.75 -13.46 -14.89
CA ARG A 104 -21.58 -13.00 -15.64
C ARG A 104 -20.29 -13.48 -14.99
N LYS A 105 -19.19 -13.49 -15.76
CA LYS A 105 -17.86 -13.91 -15.29
C LYS A 105 -17.85 -15.27 -14.58
N GLY A 106 -18.69 -16.21 -15.03
CA GLY A 106 -18.80 -17.55 -14.45
C GLY A 106 -19.58 -17.62 -13.13
N VAL A 107 -20.17 -16.51 -12.65
CA VAL A 107 -20.99 -16.50 -11.44
C VAL A 107 -22.44 -16.87 -11.79
N PRO A 108 -23.05 -17.89 -11.15
CA PRO A 108 -24.44 -18.27 -11.39
C PRO A 108 -25.45 -17.17 -11.03
N GLU A 109 -26.56 -17.08 -11.78
CA GLU A 109 -27.66 -16.15 -11.50
C GLU A 109 -28.32 -16.39 -10.13
N SER A 110 -28.25 -17.63 -9.61
CA SER A 110 -28.77 -17.99 -8.29
C SER A 110 -28.09 -17.25 -7.14
N ILE A 111 -26.92 -16.63 -7.35
CA ILE A 111 -26.27 -15.83 -6.30
C ILE A 111 -27.15 -14.67 -5.83
N ARG A 112 -27.97 -14.08 -6.72
CA ARG A 112 -28.84 -12.95 -6.37
C ARG A 112 -29.89 -13.25 -5.30
N SER A 113 -30.20 -14.54 -5.05
CA SER A 113 -31.15 -14.94 -4.01
C SER A 113 -30.50 -15.09 -2.63
N HIS A 114 -29.18 -15.03 -2.53
CA HIS A 114 -28.45 -15.15 -1.27
C HIS A 114 -28.35 -13.77 -0.58
N PRO A 115 -28.34 -13.71 0.76
CA PRO A 115 -28.11 -12.46 1.48
C PRO A 115 -26.70 -11.92 1.21
N LEU A 116 -26.58 -10.63 0.91
CA LEU A 116 -25.31 -9.93 0.82
C LEU A 116 -24.94 -9.34 2.18
N VAL A 117 -23.74 -9.67 2.68
CA VAL A 117 -23.20 -9.15 3.94
C VAL A 117 -21.93 -8.37 3.67
N PHE A 118 -21.90 -7.11 4.10
CA PHE A 118 -20.67 -6.31 4.16
C PHE A 118 -20.06 -6.44 5.56
N ALA A 119 -19.29 -7.50 5.79
CA ALA A 119 -18.62 -7.73 7.06
C ALA A 119 -17.26 -7.00 7.10
N THR A 120 -17.04 -6.21 8.16
CA THR A 120 -15.72 -5.64 8.47
C THR A 120 -15.13 -6.44 9.62
N LEU A 121 -14.04 -7.15 9.35
CA LEU A 121 -13.30 -7.89 10.37
C LEU A 121 -12.09 -7.07 10.78
N THR A 122 -11.95 -6.79 12.07
CA THR A 122 -10.69 -6.25 12.61
C THR A 122 -9.79 -7.45 12.89
N ALA A 123 -8.54 -7.40 12.41
CA ALA A 123 -7.59 -8.46 12.74
C ALA A 123 -7.54 -8.64 14.27
N PRO A 124 -7.49 -9.89 14.77
CA PRO A 124 -7.36 -10.12 16.19
C PRO A 124 -6.07 -9.44 16.67
N GLY A 125 -6.17 -8.68 17.76
CA GLY A 125 -4.98 -8.12 18.39
C GLY A 125 -4.24 -9.21 19.16
N PHE A 126 -2.91 -9.22 19.09
CA PHE A 126 -2.07 -10.14 19.89
C PHE A 126 -2.08 -9.84 21.40
N GLY A 127 -3.07 -9.14 21.96
CA GLY A 127 -3.12 -8.87 23.41
C GLY A 127 -1.89 -8.14 23.99
N PRO A 128 -1.45 -8.48 25.22
CA PRO A 128 -0.31 -7.86 25.90
C PRO A 128 1.05 -8.46 25.47
N VAL A 129 1.50 -8.14 24.26
CA VAL A 129 2.83 -8.48 23.75
C VAL A 129 3.79 -7.28 23.75
N HIS A 130 5.08 -7.58 23.72
CA HIS A 130 6.13 -6.60 23.45
C HIS A 130 6.07 -6.12 21.99
N THR A 131 6.20 -4.82 21.77
CA THR A 131 6.11 -4.18 20.45
C THR A 131 7.00 -2.95 20.40
N THR A 132 7.41 -2.56 19.20
CA THR A 132 7.99 -1.25 18.95
C THR A 132 6.88 -0.20 18.90
N ARG A 133 7.13 0.97 19.49
CA ARG A 133 6.24 2.13 19.37
C ARG A 133 7.05 3.34 18.96
N ALA A 134 6.42 4.21 18.20
CA ALA A 134 6.94 5.54 17.91
C ALA A 134 5.83 6.56 18.22
N ASP A 135 6.22 7.69 18.82
CA ASP A 135 5.37 8.87 18.94
C ASP A 135 5.93 10.00 18.06
N ARG A 136 5.38 11.22 18.21
CA ARG A 136 5.82 12.38 17.43
C ARG A 136 7.29 12.77 17.68
N THR A 137 7.88 12.33 18.78
CA THR A 137 9.25 12.68 19.23
C THR A 137 10.27 11.57 19.01
N GLY A 138 9.83 10.37 18.61
CA GLY A 138 10.71 9.26 18.27
C GLY A 138 10.28 7.93 18.90
N PRO A 139 11.22 7.00 19.12
CA PRO A 139 10.96 5.72 19.76
C PRO A 139 10.32 5.89 21.15
N ALA A 140 9.24 5.17 21.40
CA ALA A 140 8.44 5.28 22.60
C ALA A 140 8.46 3.98 23.42
N ARG A 141 8.04 4.09 24.69
CA ARG A 141 7.93 2.93 25.58
C ARG A 141 6.97 1.90 25.00
N CYS A 142 7.38 0.63 25.04
CA CYS A 142 6.68 -0.53 24.50
C CYS A 142 5.19 -0.55 24.85
N ARG A 143 4.89 -0.55 26.16
CA ARG A 143 3.53 -0.64 26.68
C ARG A 143 3.46 0.00 28.07
N PRO A 144 3.42 1.34 28.18
CA PRO A 144 3.28 2.00 29.46
C PRO A 144 1.96 1.59 30.13
N THR A 145 1.92 1.61 31.46
CA THR A 145 0.70 1.30 32.21
C THR A 145 -0.39 2.34 31.91
N LEU A 146 -1.63 1.87 31.72
CA LEU A 146 -2.81 2.73 31.67
C LEU A 146 -3.43 2.73 33.07
N GLY A 147 -3.07 3.71 33.90
CA GLY A 147 -3.55 3.83 35.27
C GLY A 147 -2.62 3.20 36.31
N LYS A 148 -3.18 2.60 37.38
CA LYS A 148 -2.38 2.02 38.47
C LYS A 148 -1.71 0.73 38.00
N PRO A 149 -0.37 0.59 38.13
CA PRO A 149 0.32 -0.66 37.83
C PRO A 149 -0.29 -1.84 38.60
N LYS A 150 -0.58 -2.93 37.89
CA LYS A 150 -1.10 -4.18 38.47
C LYS A 150 -0.35 -5.38 37.90
N LEU A 151 0.09 -6.26 38.78
CA LEU A 151 0.62 -7.55 38.39
C LEU A 151 -0.53 -8.45 37.90
N CYS A 152 -0.23 -9.35 36.97
CA CYS A 152 -1.14 -10.42 36.61
C CYS A 152 -1.23 -11.45 37.76
N PRO A 153 -2.17 -12.42 37.71
CA PRO A 153 -2.26 -13.49 38.71
C PRO A 153 -0.96 -14.29 38.92
N HIS A 154 -0.09 -14.34 37.90
CA HIS A 154 1.22 -15.00 37.95
C HIS A 154 2.34 -14.10 38.49
N GLY A 155 2.02 -12.91 39.02
CA GLY A 155 2.99 -11.97 39.58
C GLY A 155 3.83 -11.20 38.55
N ARG A 156 3.51 -11.28 37.26
CA ARG A 156 4.25 -10.58 36.19
C ARG A 156 3.64 -9.21 35.88
N PRO A 157 4.44 -8.19 35.51
CA PRO A 157 3.93 -6.88 35.16
C PRO A 157 3.07 -6.95 33.89
N THR A 158 1.95 -6.22 33.90
CA THR A 158 1.07 -6.06 32.72
C THR A 158 1.48 -4.87 31.82
N TRP A 159 2.67 -4.31 32.08
CA TRP A 159 3.26 -3.18 31.37
C TRP A 159 4.73 -3.47 31.02
N CYS A 160 5.25 -2.73 30.04
CA CYS A 160 6.67 -2.69 29.72
C CYS A 160 7.07 -1.25 29.40
N THR A 161 7.97 -0.68 30.20
CA THR A 161 8.47 0.69 30.04
C THR A 161 9.76 0.76 29.22
N ALA A 162 10.29 -0.38 28.76
CA ALA A 162 11.44 -0.43 27.87
C ALA A 162 11.11 0.19 26.51
N ILE A 163 12.14 0.73 25.86
CA ILE A 163 12.10 1.11 24.44
C ILE A 163 12.85 0.00 23.72
N HIS A 164 12.15 -0.80 22.92
CA HIS A 164 12.73 -1.93 22.20
C HIS A 164 13.36 -1.44 20.88
N ALA A 165 14.55 -1.94 20.57
CA ALA A 165 15.13 -1.86 19.24
C ALA A 165 14.43 -2.87 18.31
N GLU A 166 14.58 -2.70 16.99
CA GLU A 166 13.93 -3.56 15.98
C GLU A 166 14.36 -5.03 16.06
N ASP A 167 15.53 -5.30 16.64
CA ASP A 167 16.12 -6.63 16.81
C ASP A 167 15.93 -7.22 18.22
N ASP A 168 15.17 -6.58 19.12
CA ASP A 168 14.97 -7.10 20.47
C ASP A 168 14.20 -8.44 20.43
N PRO A 169 14.77 -9.54 20.96
CA PRO A 169 14.20 -10.88 20.86
C PRO A 169 12.87 -11.03 21.61
N ARG A 170 12.52 -10.07 22.47
CA ARG A 170 11.22 -10.05 23.16
C ARG A 170 10.10 -9.56 22.26
N LEU A 171 10.38 -8.87 21.14
CA LEU A 171 9.33 -8.39 20.25
C LEU A 171 8.40 -9.53 19.81
N GLY A 172 7.09 -9.28 19.89
CA GLY A 172 6.06 -10.29 19.65
C GLY A 172 5.82 -11.27 20.81
N GLN A 173 6.72 -11.36 21.79
CA GLN A 173 6.53 -12.22 22.96
C GLN A 173 5.51 -11.64 23.93
N PRO A 174 4.73 -12.49 24.62
CA PRO A 174 3.79 -12.04 25.63
C PRO A 174 4.51 -11.49 26.87
N LEU A 175 3.93 -10.45 27.49
CA LEU A 175 4.39 -9.96 28.80
C LEU A 175 4.30 -11.04 29.88
N CYS A 176 3.34 -11.96 29.74
CA CYS A 176 3.19 -13.16 30.55
C CYS A 176 2.73 -14.31 29.66
N PRO A 177 3.59 -15.30 29.37
CA PRO A 177 3.23 -16.50 28.60
C PRO A 177 2.01 -17.22 29.18
N ASP A 178 1.91 -17.28 30.51
CA ASP A 178 0.82 -17.98 31.21
C ASP A 178 -0.54 -17.24 31.11
N CYS A 179 -0.53 -15.93 30.81
CA CYS A 179 -1.75 -15.15 30.56
C CYS A 179 -2.08 -15.04 29.06
N TYR A 180 -1.23 -15.57 28.18
CA TYR A 180 -1.37 -15.35 26.75
C TYR A 180 -2.33 -16.35 26.12
N ASP A 181 -3.28 -15.85 25.33
CA ASP A 181 -4.22 -16.68 24.59
C ASP A 181 -3.58 -17.18 23.28
N TYR A 182 -2.75 -18.24 23.41
CA TYR A 182 -2.14 -18.90 22.25
C TYR A 182 -3.17 -19.50 21.28
N PRO A 183 -4.27 -20.13 21.72
CA PRO A 183 -5.31 -20.59 20.81
C PRO A 183 -5.92 -19.47 19.96
N ALA A 184 -6.26 -18.32 20.55
CA ALA A 184 -6.80 -17.18 19.80
C ALA A 184 -5.78 -16.52 18.85
N HIS A 185 -4.48 -16.75 19.05
CA HIS A 185 -3.43 -16.25 18.15
C HIS A 185 -3.50 -16.91 16.77
N VAL A 186 -3.84 -18.20 16.70
CA VAL A 186 -3.78 -19.01 15.47
C VAL A 186 -5.14 -19.17 14.77
N ALA A 187 -6.19 -18.54 15.30
CA ALA A 187 -7.59 -18.68 14.86
C ALA A 187 -8.01 -17.62 13.82
#